data_AF-D4DTX0-F1
#
_entry.id   AF-D4DTX0-F1
#
_cell.length_a   1.000
_cell.length_b   1.000
_cell.length_c   1.000
_cell.angle_alpha   90.00
_cell.angle_beta   90.00
_cell.angle_gamma   90.00
#
_symmetry.space_group_name_H-M   'P 1'
#
loop_
_entity.id
_entity.type
_entity.pdbx_description
1 polymer ?
#
loop_
_entity_poly.entity_id
_entity_poly.type
_entity_poly.pdbx_seq_one_letter_code
_entity_poly.pdbx_strand_id
1 'polypeptide(L)'
;MDKIKQGLDKDGKLTEQVVNAWAKEMGWRVIPGGKYGSNNGFDHVFVTPTGQVVLADSKQIVKNAMHLIPSAAGGHMQMSDNWIQTVIGRLPKNDPTIPVLEKAMGNQTLHRTVMGIDRNTGKITITPLYFPPAQINKPKR
;
A
#
# COMPACT_ATOMS: atom_id res chain seq x y z
N MET A 1 19.57 6.13 1.22
CA MET A 1 19.73 4.77 0.64
C MET A 1 20.69 3.89 1.43
N ASP A 2 21.86 4.37 1.86
CA ASP A 2 22.89 3.51 2.51
C ASP A 2 22.40 2.76 3.76
N LYS A 3 21.59 3.42 4.60
CA LYS A 3 20.98 2.79 5.78
C LYS A 3 20.03 1.64 5.43
N ILE A 4 19.30 1.73 4.31
CA ILE A 4 18.42 0.65 3.81
C ILE A 4 19.29 -0.53 3.34
N LYS A 5 20.35 -0.25 2.58
CA LYS A 5 21.29 -1.29 2.09
C LYS A 5 21.93 -2.05 3.26
N GLN A 6 22.30 -1.34 4.32
CA GLN A 6 22.87 -1.90 5.55
C GLN A 6 21.84 -2.60 6.46
N GLY A 7 20.54 -2.53 6.14
CA GLY A 7 19.48 -3.14 6.98
C GLY A 7 19.24 -2.40 8.29
N LEU A 8 19.63 -1.13 8.37
CA LEU A 8 19.44 -0.27 9.54
C LEU A 8 18.07 0.43 9.55
N ASP A 9 17.35 0.41 8.44
CA ASP A 9 15.97 0.89 8.32
C ASP A 9 14.97 -0.18 8.79
N LYS A 10 15.00 -0.49 10.09
CA LYS A 10 14.25 -1.61 10.67
C LYS A 10 12.73 -1.37 10.74
N ASP A 11 12.31 -0.11 10.85
CA ASP A 11 10.89 0.28 10.90
C ASP A 11 10.34 0.72 9.54
N GLY A 12 11.16 0.67 8.48
CA GLY A 12 10.75 0.97 7.12
C GLY A 12 10.56 2.45 6.80
N LYS A 13 10.83 3.37 7.74
CA LYS A 13 10.60 4.81 7.51
C LYS A 13 11.40 5.36 6.35
N LEU A 14 12.67 4.97 6.19
CA LEU A 14 13.48 5.43 5.06
C LEU A 14 12.99 4.80 3.76
N THR A 15 12.53 3.55 3.79
CA THR A 15 11.91 2.87 2.65
C THR A 15 10.67 3.64 2.19
N GLU A 16 9.78 4.02 3.11
CA GLU A 16 8.61 4.84 2.79
C GLU A 16 9.00 6.21 2.19
N GLN A 17 10.01 6.87 2.74
CA GLN A 17 10.50 8.16 2.23
C GLN A 17 11.04 8.06 0.80
N VAL A 18 11.82 7.02 0.52
CA VAL A 18 12.37 6.78 -0.83
C VAL A 18 11.25 6.52 -1.84
N VAL A 19 10.26 5.69 -1.48
CA VAL A 19 9.11 5.42 -2.35
C VAL A 19 8.30 6.69 -2.61
N ASN A 20 8.07 7.51 -1.59
CA ASN A 20 7.40 8.80 -1.73
C ASN A 20 8.19 9.79 -2.62
N ALA A 21 9.52 9.83 -2.50
CA ALA A 21 10.37 10.68 -3.33
C ALA A 21 10.32 10.24 -4.80
N TRP A 22 10.46 8.94 -5.06
CA TRP A 22 10.34 8.36 -6.39
C TRP A 22 8.95 8.64 -7.00
N ALA A 23 7.87 8.46 -6.24
CA ALA A 23 6.52 8.73 -6.72
C ALA A 23 6.36 10.20 -7.16
N LYS A 24 6.90 11.15 -6.38
CA LYS A 24 6.91 12.57 -6.74
C LYS A 24 7.72 12.87 -7.99
N GLU A 25 8.88 12.25 -8.17
CA GLU A 25 9.70 12.36 -9.40
C GLU A 25 8.94 11.86 -10.63
N MET A 26 8.09 10.84 -10.47
CA MET A 26 7.20 10.34 -11.53
C MET A 26 5.95 11.20 -11.74
N GLY A 27 5.80 12.31 -11.01
CA GLY A 27 4.63 13.20 -11.06
C GLY A 27 3.40 12.66 -10.33
N TRP A 28 3.55 11.62 -9.51
CA TRP A 28 2.45 11.07 -8.72
C TRP A 28 2.23 11.92 -7.48
N ARG A 29 0.96 12.18 -7.16
CA ARG A 29 0.57 12.92 -5.97
C ARG A 29 0.39 11.99 -4.79
N VAL A 30 1.11 12.24 -3.71
CA VAL A 30 0.94 11.56 -2.42
C VAL A 30 -0.31 12.09 -1.72
N ILE A 31 -1.22 11.20 -1.32
CA ILE A 31 -2.32 11.54 -0.43
C ILE A 31 -1.81 11.37 1.01
N PRO A 32 -1.76 12.43 1.83
CA PRO A 32 -1.25 12.34 3.19
C PRO A 32 -2.19 11.50 4.08
N GLY A 33 -1.69 11.00 5.22
CA GLY A 33 -2.50 10.21 6.16
C GLY A 33 -2.36 8.72 5.92
N GLY A 34 -3.45 7.98 6.12
CA GLY A 34 -3.50 6.52 5.95
C GLY A 34 -2.91 5.71 7.11
N LYS A 35 -2.58 6.37 8.23
CA LYS A 35 -2.03 5.71 9.43
C LYS A 35 -2.94 5.90 10.65
N TYR A 36 -2.98 4.92 11.55
CA TYR A 36 -3.65 4.97 12.85
C TYR A 36 -2.80 4.33 13.96
N GLY A 37 -2.97 4.81 15.20
CA GLY A 37 -2.23 4.32 16.37
C GLY A 37 -0.71 4.41 16.18
N SER A 38 0.03 3.42 16.69
CA SER A 38 1.49 3.34 16.62
C SER A 38 2.02 2.84 15.25
N ASN A 39 1.71 3.57 14.17
CA ASN A 39 2.16 3.31 12.79
C ASN A 39 1.50 2.10 12.08
N ASN A 40 0.20 1.89 12.29
CA ASN A 40 -0.57 0.91 11.51
C ASN A 40 -1.24 1.56 10.31
N GLY A 41 -1.52 0.81 9.25
CA GLY A 41 -2.35 1.27 8.13
C GLY A 41 -1.68 1.10 6.78
N PHE A 42 -1.86 2.07 5.90
CA PHE A 42 -1.32 2.11 4.56
C PHE A 42 0.05 2.79 4.57
N ASP A 43 1.02 2.24 3.84
CA ASP A 43 2.29 2.94 3.62
C ASP A 43 2.10 4.12 2.68
N HIS A 44 1.40 3.89 1.55
CA HIS A 44 1.23 4.91 0.53
C HIS A 44 -0.12 4.85 -0.16
N VAL A 45 -0.71 6.02 -0.37
CA VAL A 45 -1.85 6.21 -1.29
C VAL A 45 -1.45 7.29 -2.29
N PHE A 46 -1.46 6.94 -3.58
CA PHE A 46 -1.06 7.82 -4.66
C PHE A 46 -2.19 8.09 -5.65
N VAL A 47 -2.11 9.23 -6.32
CA VAL A 47 -2.84 9.53 -7.56
C VAL A 47 -1.83 9.78 -8.68
N THR A 48 -1.89 9.00 -9.75
CA THR A 48 -1.01 9.14 -10.92
C THR A 48 -1.35 10.41 -11.72
N PRO A 49 -0.48 10.87 -12.64
CA PRO A 49 -0.80 11.95 -13.57
C PRO A 49 -2.06 11.71 -14.41
N THR A 50 -2.40 10.44 -14.67
CA THR A 50 -3.62 10.03 -15.39
C THR A 50 -4.86 9.94 -14.49
N GLY A 51 -4.74 10.26 -13.19
CA GLY A 51 -5.85 10.24 -12.24
C GLY A 51 -6.15 8.86 -11.62
N GLN A 52 -5.33 7.85 -11.88
CA GLN A 52 -5.51 6.51 -11.29
C GLN A 52 -5.10 6.51 -9.81
N VAL A 53 -5.86 5.81 -8.97
CA VAL A 53 -5.55 5.64 -7.55
C VAL A 53 -4.73 4.38 -7.37
N VAL A 54 -3.58 4.51 -6.69
CA VAL A 54 -2.68 3.39 -6.38
C VAL A 54 -2.51 3.29 -4.87
N LEU A 55 -2.87 2.15 -4.28
CA LEU A 55 -2.50 1.77 -2.92
C LEU A 55 -1.21 0.95 -3.00
N ALA A 56 -0.16 1.43 -2.34
CA ALA A 56 1.14 0.76 -2.35
C ALA A 56 1.63 0.45 -0.94
N ASP A 57 2.18 -0.75 -0.80
CA ASP A 57 2.87 -1.22 0.40
C ASP A 57 4.38 -1.27 0.07
N SER A 58 5.20 -0.63 0.90
CA SER A 58 6.64 -0.50 0.63
C SER A 58 7.43 -1.53 1.42
N LYS A 59 8.32 -2.25 0.73
CA LYS A 59 9.09 -3.35 1.34
C LYS A 59 10.53 -3.27 0.93
N GLN A 60 11.42 -3.69 1.83
CA GLN A 60 12.79 -4.02 1.45
C GLN A 60 12.79 -5.45 0.93
N ILE A 61 13.39 -5.67 -0.24
CA ILE A 61 13.58 -7.00 -0.80
C ILE A 61 14.74 -7.65 -0.05
N VAL A 62 14.46 -8.72 0.67
CA VAL A 62 15.45 -9.51 1.42
C VAL A 62 15.37 -10.94 0.90
N LYS A 63 16.51 -11.53 0.54
CA LYS A 63 16.58 -12.89 -0.04
C LYS A 63 15.63 -13.09 -1.24
N ASN A 64 15.52 -12.07 -2.10
CA ASN A 64 14.66 -12.07 -3.29
C ASN A 64 13.16 -12.25 -3.03
N ALA A 65 12.69 -11.98 -1.81
CA ALA A 65 11.28 -12.10 -1.44
C ALA A 65 10.71 -10.81 -0.85
N MET A 66 9.39 -10.65 -1.00
CA MET A 66 8.57 -9.65 -0.32
C MET A 66 7.38 -10.37 0.30
N HIS A 67 7.03 -9.99 1.53
CA HIS A 67 5.98 -10.67 2.29
C HIS A 67 4.86 -9.72 2.66
N LEU A 68 3.64 -10.06 2.22
CA LEU A 68 2.39 -9.54 2.74
C LEU A 68 1.98 -10.36 3.96
N ILE A 69 1.28 -9.72 4.90
CA ILE A 69 0.83 -10.37 6.14
C ILE A 69 -0.49 -11.11 5.88
N PRO A 70 -0.56 -12.45 6.01
CA PRO A 70 -1.79 -13.22 5.73
C PRO A 70 -2.95 -12.94 6.68
N SER A 71 -2.64 -12.57 7.93
CA SER A 71 -3.63 -12.24 8.96
C SER A 71 -3.26 -10.90 9.59
N ALA A 72 -3.58 -9.82 8.86
CA ALA A 72 -3.29 -8.45 9.24
C ALA A 72 -4.46 -7.85 10.03
N ALA A 73 -4.76 -6.55 9.83
CA ALA A 73 -5.89 -5.91 10.48
C ALA A 73 -7.20 -6.67 10.18
N GLY A 74 -7.95 -7.01 11.25
CA GLY A 74 -9.20 -7.78 11.14
C GLY A 74 -8.99 -9.26 10.81
N GLY A 75 -7.76 -9.77 10.83
CA GLY A 75 -7.45 -11.15 10.46
C GLY A 75 -7.45 -11.41 8.95
N HIS A 76 -7.46 -10.35 8.14
CA HIS A 76 -7.52 -10.43 6.68
C HIS A 76 -6.14 -10.37 6.03
N MET A 77 -6.03 -10.94 4.83
CA MET A 77 -4.84 -10.82 3.99
C MET A 77 -4.55 -9.35 3.70
N GLN A 78 -3.33 -8.89 3.97
CA GLN A 78 -2.91 -7.51 3.68
C GLN A 78 -3.16 -7.18 2.20
N MET A 79 -3.61 -5.95 1.92
CA MET A 79 -3.99 -5.45 0.59
C MET A 79 -5.30 -6.04 0.00
N SER A 80 -5.98 -6.98 0.68
CA SER A 80 -7.32 -7.41 0.29
C SER A 80 -8.38 -6.35 0.60
N ASP A 81 -9.56 -6.43 -0.04
CA ASP A 81 -10.66 -5.48 0.16
C ASP A 81 -11.07 -5.38 1.63
N ASN A 82 -11.23 -6.53 2.29
CA ASN A 82 -11.62 -6.59 3.69
C ASN A 82 -10.55 -5.98 4.61
N TRP A 83 -9.26 -6.14 4.28
CA TRP A 83 -8.18 -5.49 5.01
C TRP A 83 -8.23 -3.97 4.83
N ILE A 84 -8.42 -3.48 3.60
CA ILE A 84 -8.52 -2.04 3.30
C ILE A 84 -9.70 -1.41 4.05
N GLN A 85 -10.88 -2.03 4.00
CA GLN A 85 -12.07 -1.57 4.73
C GLN A 85 -11.84 -1.57 6.24
N THR A 86 -11.17 -2.59 6.78
CA THR A 86 -10.82 -2.64 8.20
C THR A 86 -9.88 -1.51 8.59
N VAL A 87 -8.88 -1.20 7.76
CA VAL A 87 -7.97 -0.07 8.00
C VAL A 87 -8.73 1.25 7.93
N ILE A 88 -9.56 1.47 6.90
CA ILE A 88 -10.40 2.67 6.75
C ILE A 88 -11.25 2.89 8.02
N GLY A 89 -11.90 1.85 8.53
CA GLY A 89 -12.71 1.92 9.75
C GLY A 89 -11.95 2.27 11.03
N ARG A 90 -10.60 2.24 11.00
CA ARG A 90 -9.71 2.58 12.13
C ARG A 90 -8.99 3.92 11.96
N LEU A 91 -9.03 4.52 10.76
CA LEU A 91 -8.43 5.82 10.50
C LEU A 91 -9.19 6.94 11.21
N PRO A 92 -8.53 8.09 11.48
CA PRO A 92 -9.24 9.31 11.86
C PRO A 92 -10.36 9.63 10.85
N LYS A 93 -11.55 10.04 11.33
CA LYS A 93 -12.72 10.25 10.47
C LYS A 93 -12.50 11.24 9.31
N ASN A 94 -11.57 12.17 9.49
CA ASN A 94 -11.20 13.19 8.50
C ASN A 94 -9.91 12.85 7.72
N ASP A 95 -9.42 11.61 7.80
CA ASP A 95 -8.24 11.18 7.06
C ASP A 95 -8.52 11.28 5.54
N PRO A 96 -7.69 12.01 4.77
CA PRO A 96 -7.99 12.31 3.38
C PRO A 96 -7.79 11.10 2.45
N THR A 97 -7.22 9.99 2.93
CA THR A 97 -7.14 8.74 2.15
C THR A 97 -8.50 8.05 2.04
N ILE A 98 -9.39 8.21 3.04
CA ILE A 98 -10.69 7.52 3.10
C ILE A 98 -11.52 7.76 1.84
N PRO A 99 -11.91 9.01 1.48
CA PRO A 99 -12.77 9.23 0.31
C PRO A 99 -12.10 8.83 -1.02
N VAL A 100 -10.76 8.88 -1.09
CA VAL A 100 -10.00 8.49 -2.29
C VAL A 100 -10.07 6.97 -2.49
N LEU A 101 -9.84 6.21 -1.42
CA LEU A 101 -9.85 4.75 -1.46
C LEU A 101 -11.27 4.20 -1.62
N GLU A 102 -12.25 4.72 -0.89
CA GLU A 102 -13.65 4.29 -1.00
C GLU A 102 -14.19 4.48 -2.43
N LYS A 103 -13.92 5.65 -3.03
CA LYS A 103 -14.32 5.92 -4.42
C LYS A 103 -13.64 4.98 -5.41
N ALA A 104 -12.34 4.74 -5.26
CA ALA A 104 -11.60 3.85 -6.16
C ALA A 104 -12.03 2.38 -6.00
N MET A 105 -12.33 1.94 -4.78
CA MET A 105 -12.86 0.60 -4.52
C MET A 105 -14.27 0.43 -5.08
N GLY A 106 -15.17 1.39 -4.84
CA GLY A 106 -16.54 1.37 -5.35
C GLY A 106 -16.61 1.36 -6.88
N ASN A 107 -15.70 2.08 -7.53
CA ASN A 107 -15.57 2.09 -8.99
C ASN A 107 -14.75 0.91 -9.55
N GLN A 108 -14.21 0.04 -8.69
CA GLN A 108 -13.31 -1.06 -9.09
C GLN A 108 -12.08 -0.59 -9.89
N THR A 109 -11.57 0.61 -9.59
CA THR A 109 -10.40 1.22 -10.26
C THR A 109 -9.16 1.31 -9.36
N LEU A 110 -9.23 0.79 -8.13
CA LEU A 110 -8.10 0.80 -7.20
C LEU A 110 -6.99 -0.15 -7.68
N HIS A 111 -5.85 0.42 -8.07
CA HIS A 111 -4.63 -0.35 -8.32
C HIS A 111 -3.90 -0.65 -7.02
N ARG A 112 -3.35 -1.85 -6.89
CA ARG A 112 -2.61 -2.31 -5.71
C ARG A 112 -1.23 -2.79 -6.11
N THR A 113 -0.23 -2.45 -5.31
CA THR A 113 1.14 -2.88 -5.60
C THR A 113 1.98 -3.02 -4.34
N VAL A 114 2.99 -3.87 -4.40
CA VAL A 114 4.14 -3.81 -3.49
C VAL A 114 5.27 -3.09 -4.22
N MET A 115 5.81 -2.03 -3.60
CA MET A 115 6.99 -1.32 -4.08
C MET A 115 8.20 -1.79 -3.29
N GLY A 116 8.97 -2.68 -3.91
CA GLY A 116 10.14 -3.32 -3.33
C GLY A 116 11.42 -2.52 -3.59
N ILE A 117 12.20 -2.23 -2.55
CA ILE A 117 13.56 -1.70 -2.69
C ILE A 117 14.56 -2.84 -2.57
N ASP A 118 15.29 -3.14 -3.64
CA ASP A 118 16.41 -4.07 -3.61
C ASP A 118 17.55 -3.44 -2.79
N ARG A 119 17.90 -4.07 -1.67
CA ARG A 119 18.95 -3.58 -0.77
C ARG A 119 20.35 -3.61 -1.39
N ASN A 120 20.60 -4.48 -2.37
CA ASN A 120 21.91 -4.58 -3.01
C ASN A 120 22.07 -3.46 -4.03
N THR A 121 21.09 -3.35 -4.93
CA THR A 121 21.18 -2.42 -6.07
C THR A 121 20.64 -1.02 -5.73
N GLY A 122 19.66 -0.91 -4.85
CA GLY A 122 18.89 0.31 -4.59
C GLY A 122 17.77 0.55 -5.60
N LYS A 123 17.52 -0.41 -6.51
CA LYS A 123 16.43 -0.31 -7.50
C LYS A 123 15.07 -0.49 -6.84
N ILE A 124 14.08 0.25 -7.34
CA ILE A 124 12.68 0.10 -6.97
C ILE A 124 12.01 -0.84 -7.99
N THR A 125 11.37 -1.87 -7.49
CA THR A 125 10.54 -2.81 -8.25
C THR A 125 9.09 -2.58 -7.87
N ILE A 126 8.21 -2.48 -8.87
CA ILE A 126 6.77 -2.34 -8.67
C ILE A 126 6.12 -3.67 -9.05
N THR A 127 5.53 -4.35 -8.10
CA THR A 127 4.83 -5.62 -8.33
C THR A 127 3.33 -5.41 -8.16
N PRO A 128 2.52 -5.47 -9.24
CA PRO A 128 1.08 -5.33 -9.12
C PRO A 128 0.49 -6.51 -8.37
N LEU A 129 -0.53 -6.24 -7.54
CA LEU A 129 -1.29 -7.25 -6.82
C LEU A 129 -2.66 -7.40 -7.45
N TYR A 130 -3.06 -8.64 -7.70
CA TYR A 130 -4.39 -8.97 -8.17
C TYR A 130 -5.11 -9.79 -7.09
N PHE A 131 -6.18 -9.22 -6.55
CA PHE A 131 -7.11 -9.94 -5.70
C PHE A 131 -8.34 -10.22 -6.56
N PRO A 132 -8.69 -11.49 -6.83
CA PRO A 132 -9.93 -11.77 -7.51
C PRO A 132 -11.08 -11.17 -6.70
N PRO A 133 -12.08 -10.55 -7.34
CA PRO A 133 -13.28 -10.10 -6.65
C PRO A 133 -13.83 -11.27 -5.83
N ALA A 134 -14.25 -11.00 -4.60
CA ALA A 134 -14.97 -12.00 -3.83
C ALA A 134 -16.13 -12.52 -4.70
N GLN A 135 -16.17 -13.83 -4.96
CA GLN A 135 -17.30 -14.42 -5.64
C GLN A 135 -18.54 -14.09 -4.82
N ILE A 136 -19.41 -13.24 -5.35
CA ILE A 136 -20.74 -13.05 -4.78
C ILE A 136 -21.44 -14.39 -5.00
N ASN A 137 -21.44 -15.24 -3.98
CA ASN A 137 -22.35 -16.38 -3.91
C ASN A 137 -23.76 -15.78 -3.92
N LYS A 138 -24.33 -15.61 -5.12
CA LYS A 138 -25.76 -15.31 -5.24
C LYS A 138 -26.48 -16.43 -4.50
N PRO A 139 -27.38 -16.14 -3.56
CA PRO A 139 -28.19 -17.18 -2.95
C PRO A 139 -28.88 -17.94 -4.09
N LYS A 140 -28.77 -19.27 -4.07
CA LYS A 140 -29.52 -20.12 -4.98
C LYS A 140 -30.99 -19.75 -4.78
N ARG A 141 -31.62 -19.21 -5.83
CA ARG A 141 -33.08 -19.06 -5.90
C ARG A 141 -33.70 -20.44 -6.07
#